data_AF-A0A1X7U1D8-F1
#
_entry.id   AF-A0A1X7U1D8-F1
#
_cell.length_a   1.000
_cell.length_b   1.000
_cell.length_c   1.000
_cell.angle_alpha   90.00
_cell.angle_beta   90.00
_cell.angle_gamma   90.00
#
_symmetry.space_group_name_H-M   'P 1'
#
loop_
_entity.id
_entity.type
_entity.pdbx_description
1 polymer ?
#
loop_
_entity_poly.entity_id
_entity_poly.type
_entity_poly.pdbx_seq_one_letter_code
_entity_poly.pdbx_strand_id
1 'polypeptide(L)' 'QIYSRSILWLKVALSNNDPRIITSYYVDCVRSQGCPRILRVDMGTENLTVSTVQPILRRFDSDHLAGGKSFIYGKSTIK' A
#
# COMPACT_ATOMS: atom_id res chain seq x y z
N GLN A 1 7.54 5.74 16.34
CA GLN A 1 6.51 4.85 15.74
C GLN A 1 6.90 3.42 16.08
N ILE A 2 5.97 2.63 16.63
CA ILE A 2 6.22 1.22 16.94
C ILE A 2 6.17 0.46 15.62
N TYR A 3 7.31 -0.06 15.16
CA TYR A 3 7.42 -0.83 13.92
C TYR A 3 7.25 -2.31 14.28
N SER A 4 6.04 -2.86 14.11
CA SER A 4 5.84 -4.31 14.27
C SER A 4 6.37 -5.03 13.03
N ARG A 5 7.26 -6.01 13.20
CA ARG A 5 7.72 -6.90 12.12
C ARG A 5 6.73 -8.02 11.82
N SER A 6 5.44 -7.71 11.84
CA SER A 6 4.37 -8.67 11.59
C SER A 6 3.93 -8.58 10.13
N ILE A 7 3.89 -9.72 9.45
CA ILE A 7 3.35 -9.81 8.09
C ILE A 7 1.82 -9.75 8.21
N LEU A 8 1.22 -8.65 7.72
CA LEU A 8 -0.24 -8.46 7.78
C LEU A 8 -0.98 -9.32 6.75
N TRP A 9 -0.35 -9.57 5.59
CA TRP A 9 -0.92 -10.39 4.53
C TRP A 9 0.20 -10.88 3.59
N LEU A 10 0.02 -12.09 3.05
CA LEU A 10 0.87 -12.65 2.00
C LEU A 10 -0.06 -13.35 1.00
N LYS A 11 -0.17 -12.80 -0.21
CA LYS A 11 -0.97 -13.39 -1.30
C LYS A 11 -0.09 -13.52 -2.54
N VAL A 12 -0.20 -14.66 -3.22
CA VAL A 12 0.50 -14.95 -4.47
C VAL A 12 -0.50 -14.89 -5.62
N ALA A 13 -0.23 -14.05 -6.61
CA ALA A 13 -1.02 -13.96 -7.83
C ALA A 13 -0.39 -14.82 -8.94
N LEU A 14 -1.22 -15.36 -9.84
CA LEU A 14 -0.77 -16.06 -11.05
C LEU A 14 -0.19 -15.11 -12.11
N SER A 15 -0.45 -13.80 -11.99
CA SER A 15 0.07 -12.76 -12.87
C SER A 15 0.24 -11.46 -12.10
N ASN A 16 1.42 -10.83 -12.23
CA ASN A 16 1.69 -9.47 -11.73
C ASN A 16 1.32 -8.40 -12.76
N ASN A 17 0.87 -8.79 -13.96
CA ASN A 17 0.61 -7.85 -15.05
C ASN A 17 -0.76 -7.15 -14.96
N ASP A 18 -1.61 -7.56 -14.00
CA ASP A 18 -2.90 -6.93 -13.75
C ASP A 18 -2.91 -6.17 -12.41
N PRO A 19 -2.81 -4.82 -12.43
CA PRO A 19 -2.84 -3.97 -11.24
C PRO A 19 -4.11 -4.14 -10.38
N ARG A 20 -5.21 -4.65 -10.96
CA ARG A 20 -6.47 -4.89 -10.25
C ARG A 20 -6.34 -6.01 -9.23
N ILE A 21 -5.49 -7.00 -9.49
CA ILE A 21 -5.25 -8.11 -8.58
C ILE A 21 -4.54 -7.61 -7.31
N ILE A 22 -3.49 -6.82 -7.46
CA ILE A 22 -2.76 -6.25 -6.32
C ILE A 22 -3.65 -5.30 -5.52
N THR A 23 -4.45 -4.49 -6.23
CA THR A 23 -5.39 -3.56 -5.60
C THR A 23 -6.47 -4.28 -4.80
N SER A 24 -7.04 -5.36 -5.32
CA SER A 24 -8.06 -6.13 -4.58
C SER A 24 -7.48 -6.71 -3.29
N TYR A 25 -6.27 -7.25 -3.36
CA TYR A 25 -5.58 -7.77 -2.19
C TYR A 25 -5.30 -6.69 -1.14
N TYR A 26 -4.89 -5.51 -1.60
CA TYR A 26 -4.67 -4.37 -0.71
C TYR A 26 -5.97 -3.93 -0.02
N VAL A 27 -7.07 -3.81 -0.77
CA VAL A 27 -8.38 -3.41 -0.22
C VAL A 27 -8.90 -4.44 0.79
N ASP A 28 -8.72 -5.73 0.53
CA ASP A 28 -9.08 -6.78 1.49
C ASP A 28 -8.27 -6.68 2.80
N CYS A 29 -6.98 -6.36 2.70
CA CYS A 29 -6.15 -6.12 3.87
C CYS A 29 -6.64 -4.91 4.66
N VAL A 30 -6.95 -3.80 3.98
CA VAL A 30 -7.46 -2.59 4.63
C VAL A 30 -8.81 -2.85 5.32
N ARG A 31 -9.69 -3.65 4.71
CA ARG A 31 -10.99 -4.03 5.30
C ARG A 31 -10.84 -4.87 6.56
N SER A 32 -9.82 -5.73 6.64
CA SER A 32 -9.64 -6.66 7.77
C SER A 32 -8.77 -6.09 8.89
N GLN A 33 -7.76 -5.28 8.56
CA GLN A 33 -6.74 -4.79 9.52
C GLN A 33 -6.72 -3.26 9.69
N GLY A 34 -7.55 -2.53 8.94
CA GLY A 34 -7.56 -1.08 8.90
C GLY A 34 -6.57 -0.49 7.88
N CYS A 35 -6.69 0.81 7.62
CA CYS A 35 -5.86 1.50 6.63
C CYS A 35 -4.48 1.86 7.22
N PRO A 36 -3.36 1.46 6.59
CA PRO A 36 -2.03 1.77 7.09
C PRO A 36 -1.75 3.27 7.01
N ARG A 37 -0.97 3.83 7.95
CA ARG A 37 -0.62 5.27 7.93
C ARG A 37 0.27 5.67 6.75
N ILE A 38 1.18 4.79 6.39
CA ILE A 38 2.08 4.93 5.25
C ILE A 38 2.09 3.59 4.52
N LEU A 39 1.92 3.64 3.21
CA LEU A 39 2.18 2.52 2.32
C LEU A 39 3.46 2.77 1.54
N ARG A 40 4.39 1.82 1.60
CA ARG A 40 5.61 1.83 0.80
C ARG A 40 5.56 0.69 -0.21
N VAL A 41 5.75 1.02 -1.49
CA VAL A 41 5.78 0.05 -2.59
C VAL A 41 6.95 0.34 -3.49
N ASP A 42 7.41 -0.65 -4.24
CA ASP A 42 8.41 -0.42 -5.28
C ASP A 42 7.85 0.42 -6.44
N MET A 43 8.72 0.82 -7.36
CA MET A 43 8.35 1.59 -8.56
C MET A 43 7.75 0.72 -9.68
N GLY A 44 7.15 -0.44 -9.34
CA GLY A 44 6.47 -1.31 -10.29
C GLY A 44 5.20 -0.68 -10.87
N THR A 45 4.92 -0.94 -12.14
CA THR A 45 3.70 -0.46 -12.81
C THR A 45 2.44 -1.14 -12.27
N GLU A 46 2.60 -2.34 -11.72
CA GLU A 46 1.55 -3.11 -11.06
C GLU A 46 1.01 -2.42 -9.80
N ASN A 47 1.81 -1.53 -9.19
CA ASN A 47 1.50 -0.82 -7.97
C ASN A 47 0.86 0.57 -8.20
N LEU A 48 0.71 1.00 -9.46
CA LEU A 48 0.16 2.31 -9.81
C LEU A 48 -1.23 2.54 -9.24
N THR A 49 -2.11 1.53 -9.31
CA THR A 49 -3.47 1.67 -8.77
C THR A 49 -3.45 1.84 -7.25
N VAL A 50 -2.58 1.12 -6.55
CA VAL A 50 -2.44 1.21 -5.09
C VAL A 50 -1.89 2.58 -4.67
N SER A 51 -1.02 3.18 -5.49
CA SER A 51 -0.53 4.56 -5.30
C SER A 51 -1.62 5.62 -5.29
N THR A 52 -2.75 5.34 -5.95
CA THR A 52 -3.91 6.23 -5.96
C THR A 52 -4.89 5.90 -4.84
N VAL A 53 -5.13 4.61 -4.59
CA VAL A 53 -6.11 4.14 -3.60
C VAL A 53 -5.72 4.57 -2.18
N GLN A 54 -4.45 4.43 -1.81
CA GLN A 54 -3.99 4.73 -0.46
C GLN A 54 -4.24 6.20 -0.03
N PRO A 55 -3.82 7.21 -0.82
CA PRO A 55 -4.15 8.61 -0.55
C PRO A 55 -5.66 8.91 -0.47
N ILE A 56 -6.47 8.23 -1.28
CA ILE A 56 -7.93 8.41 -1.26
C ILE A 56 -8.52 7.91 0.06
N LEU A 57 -8.10 6.72 0.50
CA LEU A 57 -8.58 6.12 1.75
C LEU A 57 -8.24 6.99 2.97
N ARG A 58 -7.12 7.73 2.92
CA ARG A 58 -6.64 8.61 4.00
C ARG A 58 -6.94 10.08 3.77
N ARG A 59 -7.80 10.44 2.81
CA ARG A 59 -8.05 11.84 2.44
C ARG A 59 -8.62 12.67 3.60
N PHE A 60 -9.41 12.05 4.47
CA PHE A 60 -10.09 12.73 5.58
C PHE A 60 -9.42 12.51 6.94
N ASP A 61 -8.28 11.81 6.98
CA ASP A 61 -7.52 11.63 8.20
C ASP A 61 -6.93 12.97 8.66
N SER A 62 -6.87 13.19 9.98
CA SER A 62 -6.40 14.45 10.56
C SER A 62 -4.91 14.49 10.88
N ASP A 63 -4.17 13.39 10.62
CA ASP A 63 -2.73 13.34 10.90
C ASP A 63 -1.86 13.90 9.76
N HIS A 64 -0.61 14.23 10.09
CA HIS A 64 0.34 14.84 9.16
C HIS A 64 0.73 13.99 7.94
N LEU A 65 0.37 12.69 7.93
CA LEU A 65 0.62 11.74 6.85
C LEU A 65 -0.66 11.44 6.05
N ALA A 66 -1.76 12.15 6.30
CA ALA A 66 -3.01 11.99 5.56
C ALA A 66 -2.87 12.31 4.06
N GLY A 67 -3.81 11.80 3.26
CA GLY A 67 -3.88 12.04 1.82
C GLY A 67 -2.61 11.60 1.09
N GLY A 68 -2.10 12.45 0.18
CA GLY A 68 -0.95 12.13 -0.67
C GLY A 68 0.34 11.78 0.08
N LYS A 69 0.48 12.19 1.34
CA LYS A 69 1.66 11.88 2.17
C LYS A 69 1.65 10.46 2.73
N SER A 70 0.54 9.74 2.56
CA SER A 70 0.38 8.36 3.05
C SER A 70 0.98 7.30 2.13
N PHE A 71 1.62 7.72 1.04
CA PHE A 71 2.19 6.82 0.03
C PHE A 71 3.64 7.19 -0.29
N ILE A 72 4.52 6.19 -0.38
CA ILE A 72 5.95 6.36 -0.66
C ILE A 72 6.42 5.29 -1.65
N TYR A 73 7.10 5.72 -2.72
CA TYR A 73 7.89 4.78 -3.52
C TYR A 73 9.20 4.43 -2.81
N GLY A 74 9.40 3.15 -2.53
CA GLY A 74 10.66 2.61 -2.05
C GLY A 74 11.60 2.33 -3.21
N LYS A 75 12.82 2.87 -3.15
CA LYS A 75 13.91 2.39 -4.01
C LYS A 75 14.33 0.99 -3.54
N SER A 76 14.44 0.04 -4.46
CA SER A 76 15.24 -1.18 -4.24
C SER A 76 16.70 -0.79 -4.26
N THR A 77 17.26 -0.44 -3.10
CA THR A 77 18.71 -0.36 -2.97
C THR A 77 19.22 -1.80 -2.90
N ILE A 78 19.74 -2.31 -4.01
CA ILE A 78 20.73 -3.38 -3.96
C ILE A 78 21.91 -2.78 -3.18
N LYS A 79 22.31 -3.43 -2.09
CA LYS A 79 23.53 -3.10 -1.36
C LYS A 79 24.51 -4.25 -1.54
#